data_AF-A0A828ZNU9-F1
#
_entry.id   AF-A0A828ZNU9-F1
#
_cell.length_a   1.000
_cell.length_b   1.000
_cell.length_c   1.000
_cell.angle_alpha   90.00
_cell.angle_beta   90.00
_cell.angle_gamma   90.00
#
_symmetry.space_group_name_H-M   'P 1'
#
loop_
_entity.id
_entity.type
_entity.pdbx_description
1 polymer ?
#
loop_
_entity_poly.entity_id
_entity_poly.type
_entity_poly.pdbx_seq_one_letter_code
_entity_poly.pdbx_strand_id
1 'polypeptide(L)'
;MKKDYVKKQHYIPQFALKSFQNKQKRIAYTNIEKNPLRIYYSRTDNLMQEKDFYEIKSSNNYVRRNSLEDDYSFFENYISTDFKRFLELTKQPNFQCEFIKIIKNDEWAQIEATLLFYIGTLLIRGKNVKKFFIRIQKRQQLTTTLCIY
;
A
#
# COMPACT_ATOMS: atom_id res chain seq x y z
N MET A 1 -5.09 -30.77 3.13
CA MET A 1 -3.79 -30.08 3.14
C MET A 1 -3.87 -28.80 2.30
N LYS A 2 -3.92 -27.61 2.92
CA LYS A 2 -3.80 -26.35 2.17
C LYS A 2 -2.33 -26.12 1.84
N LYS A 3 -1.97 -26.30 0.55
CA LYS A 3 -0.67 -25.97 -0.04
C LYS A 3 -0.19 -24.60 0.43
N ASP A 4 1.12 -24.45 0.60
CA ASP A 4 1.81 -23.25 1.05
C ASP A 4 1.28 -21.94 0.45
N TYR A 5 0.33 -21.30 1.13
CA TYR A 5 -0.19 -19.98 0.78
C TYR A 5 0.80 -18.91 1.24
N VAL A 6 1.87 -18.77 0.48
CA VAL A 6 2.82 -17.67 0.57
C VAL A 6 2.22 -16.49 -0.19
N LYS A 7 1.40 -15.65 0.48
CA LYS A 7 0.88 -14.42 -0.14
C LYS A 7 1.99 -13.36 -0.05
N LYS A 8 2.45 -12.90 -1.22
CA LYS A 8 3.30 -11.71 -1.29
C LYS A 8 2.39 -10.50 -1.07
N GLN A 9 2.81 -9.60 -0.20
CA GLN A 9 2.03 -8.45 0.25
C GLN A 9 2.81 -7.17 -0.07
N HIS A 10 2.10 -6.15 -0.56
CA HIS A 10 2.74 -4.96 -1.11
C HIS A 10 2.96 -3.87 -0.07
N TYR A 11 4.14 -3.23 -0.13
CA TYR A 11 4.44 -2.02 0.65
C TYR A 11 3.70 -0.79 0.12
N ILE A 12 3.41 -0.77 -1.19
CA ILE A 12 2.73 0.32 -1.90
C ILE A 12 1.48 -0.26 -2.55
N PRO A 13 0.30 0.40 -2.42
CA PRO A 13 -0.92 -0.03 -3.10
C PRO A 13 -0.70 -0.29 -4.60
N GLN A 14 -1.20 -1.41 -5.10
CA GLN A 14 -0.97 -1.78 -6.50
C GLN A 14 -1.60 -0.78 -7.45
N PHE A 15 -2.76 -0.19 -7.09
CA PHE A 15 -3.43 0.80 -7.94
C PHE A 15 -2.56 2.05 -8.15
N ALA A 16 -1.79 2.47 -7.14
CA ALA A 16 -0.88 3.60 -7.26
C ALA A 16 0.30 3.27 -8.19
N LEU A 17 0.84 2.05 -8.08
CA LEU A 17 1.89 1.57 -8.98
C LEU A 17 1.43 1.49 -10.45
N LYS A 18 0.14 1.23 -10.71
CA LYS A 18 -0.40 1.18 -12.08
C LYS A 18 -0.23 2.50 -12.83
N SER A 19 -0.20 3.64 -12.14
CA SER A 19 0.04 4.96 -12.76
C SER A 19 1.43 5.11 -13.37
N PHE A 20 2.39 4.25 -13.00
CA PHE A 20 3.76 4.23 -13.53
C PHE A 20 3.98 3.16 -14.60
N GLN A 21 2.92 2.46 -15.03
CA GLN A 21 3.02 1.44 -16.06
C GLN A 21 3.22 2.06 -17.45
N ASN A 22 4.13 1.46 -18.22
CA ASN A 22 4.24 1.72 -19.65
C ASN A 22 3.12 1.01 -20.44
N LYS A 23 3.12 1.19 -21.77
CA LYS A 23 2.14 0.57 -22.68
C LYS A 23 2.09 -0.98 -22.57
N GLN A 24 3.18 -1.61 -22.12
CA GLN A 24 3.29 -3.05 -21.90
C GLN A 24 2.90 -3.49 -20.48
N LYS A 25 2.28 -2.61 -19.67
CA LYS A 25 1.88 -2.86 -18.27
C LYS A 25 3.08 -3.20 -17.36
N ARG A 26 4.26 -2.65 -17.66
CA ARG A 26 5.49 -2.81 -16.87
C ARG A 26 5.95 -1.47 -16.30
N ILE A 27 6.56 -1.50 -15.12
CA ILE A 27 7.14 -0.34 -14.44
C ILE A 27 8.66 -0.44 -14.55
N ALA A 28 9.29 0.65 -14.93
CA ALA A 28 10.75 0.79 -14.91
C ALA A 28 11.22 1.02 -13.46
N TYR A 29 12.27 0.33 -13.04
CA TYR A 29 12.87 0.51 -11.71
C TYR A 29 14.38 0.27 -11.75
N THR A 30 15.10 0.78 -10.75
CA THR A 30 16.53 0.51 -10.56
C THR A 30 16.77 -0.02 -9.15
N ASN A 31 17.81 -0.83 -8.99
CA ASN A 31 18.31 -1.18 -7.67
C ASN A 31 19.49 -0.25 -7.34
N ILE A 32 19.27 0.67 -6.41
CA ILE A 32 20.27 1.68 -6.00
C ILE A 32 21.50 1.07 -5.31
N GLU A 33 21.41 -0.15 -4.81
CA GLU A 33 22.52 -0.87 -4.16
C GLU A 33 23.42 -1.58 -5.18
N LYS A 34 23.02 -1.67 -6.46
CA LYS A 34 23.81 -2.33 -7.52
C LYS A 34 24.60 -1.31 -8.34
N ASN A 35 25.85 -1.65 -8.64
CA ASN A 35 26.72 -0.87 -9.51
C ASN A 35 27.24 -1.78 -10.65
N PRO A 36 27.12 -1.40 -11.95
CA PRO A 36 26.48 -0.19 -12.46
C PRO A 36 24.97 -0.17 -12.21
N LEU A 37 24.42 1.04 -12.03
CA LEU A 37 22.98 1.25 -12.02
C LEU A 37 22.42 0.82 -13.38
N ARG A 38 21.38 -0.03 -13.35
CA ARG A 38 20.70 -0.53 -14.55
C ARG A 38 19.20 -0.36 -14.40
N ILE A 39 18.53 -0.03 -15.51
CA ILE A 39 17.07 0.03 -15.57
C ILE A 39 16.54 -1.39 -15.81
N TYR A 40 15.63 -1.80 -14.95
CA TYR A 40 14.88 -3.06 -15.04
C TYR A 40 13.40 -2.77 -15.27
N TYR A 41 12.67 -3.78 -15.70
CA TYR A 41 11.23 -3.69 -15.91
C TYR A 41 10.54 -4.85 -15.22
N SER A 42 9.48 -4.56 -14.45
CA SER A 42 8.67 -5.59 -13.81
C SER A 42 7.20 -5.25 -13.86
N ARG A 43 6.35 -6.27 -13.73
CA ARG A 43 4.91 -6.10 -13.53
C ARG A 43 4.64 -5.59 -12.12
N THR A 44 3.51 -4.90 -11.95
CA THR A 44 3.08 -4.33 -10.66
C THR A 44 2.92 -5.40 -9.57
N ASP A 45 2.38 -6.56 -9.92
CA ASP A 45 2.24 -7.73 -9.05
C ASP A 45 3.57 -8.33 -8.57
N ASN A 46 4.69 -7.86 -9.12
CA ASN A 46 6.03 -8.34 -8.80
C ASN A 46 6.93 -7.31 -8.11
N LEU A 47 6.46 -6.07 -7.93
CA LEU A 47 7.25 -4.97 -7.35
C LEU A 47 6.77 -4.59 -5.96
N MET A 48 7.72 -4.07 -5.17
CA MET A 48 7.46 -3.48 -3.85
C MET A 48 6.60 -4.39 -2.97
N GLN A 49 7.04 -5.64 -2.81
CA GLN A 49 6.36 -6.65 -1.99
C GLN A 49 7.33 -7.45 -1.10
N GLU A 50 6.82 -7.98 0.01
CA GLU A 50 7.49 -8.95 0.89
C GLU A 50 6.59 -10.17 1.07
N LYS A 51 7.19 -11.33 1.31
CA LYS A 51 6.45 -12.50 1.80
C LYS A 51 6.04 -12.25 3.25
N ASP A 52 4.79 -12.57 3.59
CA ASP A 52 4.28 -12.49 4.96
C ASP A 52 4.47 -11.10 5.61
N PHE A 53 4.34 -10.02 4.83
CA PHE A 53 4.64 -8.67 5.28
C PHE A 53 3.79 -8.20 6.48
N TYR A 54 2.49 -8.43 6.47
CA TYR A 54 1.55 -8.03 7.52
C TYR A 54 1.24 -9.15 8.51
N GLU A 55 1.90 -10.29 8.38
CA GLU A 55 1.55 -11.50 9.10
C GLU A 55 2.11 -11.50 10.53
N ILE A 56 1.24 -11.78 11.50
CA ILE A 56 1.63 -11.96 12.90
C ILE A 56 1.84 -13.46 13.15
N LYS A 57 3.07 -13.83 13.52
CA LYS A 57 3.45 -15.20 13.87
C LYS A 57 3.69 -15.33 15.37
N SER A 58 3.19 -16.40 15.97
CA SER A 58 3.50 -16.85 17.33
C SER A 58 4.08 -18.25 17.25
N SER A 59 5.30 -18.47 17.76
CA SER A 59 5.94 -19.79 17.84
C SER A 59 5.82 -20.64 16.57
N ASN A 60 6.12 -20.03 15.41
CA ASN A 60 6.02 -20.58 14.05
C ASN A 60 4.61 -20.76 13.45
N ASN A 61 3.54 -20.47 14.19
CA ASN A 61 2.17 -20.50 13.70
C ASN A 61 1.63 -19.10 13.40
N TYR A 62 0.82 -18.97 12.34
CA TYR A 62 0.14 -17.72 12.01
C TYR A 62 -1.02 -17.50 13.01
N VAL A 63 -1.04 -16.34 13.67
CA VAL A 63 -2.11 -15.98 14.62
C VAL A 63 -3.36 -15.51 13.87
N ARG A 64 -3.17 -14.64 12.88
CA ARG A 64 -4.19 -14.24 11.89
C ARG A 64 -3.51 -14.10 10.54
N ARG A 65 -4.00 -14.82 9.54
CA ARG A 65 -3.42 -14.84 8.19
C ARG A 65 -4.16 -13.90 7.24
N ASN A 66 -3.45 -13.04 6.52
CA ASN A 66 -3.96 -12.13 5.49
C ASN A 66 -4.99 -11.07 5.94
N SER A 67 -5.43 -11.03 7.20
CA SER A 67 -6.46 -10.10 7.66
C SER A 67 -6.18 -8.65 7.25
N LEU A 68 -4.96 -8.16 7.49
CA LEU A 68 -4.60 -6.78 7.16
C LEU A 68 -4.54 -6.54 5.65
N GLU A 69 -4.05 -7.50 4.86
CA GLU A 69 -4.03 -7.39 3.39
C GLU A 69 -5.44 -7.38 2.81
N ASP A 70 -6.35 -8.15 3.39
CA ASP A 70 -7.74 -8.23 2.95
C ASP A 70 -8.49 -6.94 3.32
N ASP A 71 -8.30 -6.41 4.54
CA ASP A 71 -8.81 -5.09 4.96
C ASP A 71 -8.29 -3.99 4.01
N TYR A 72 -7.00 -4.01 3.75
CA TYR A 72 -6.35 -3.10 2.81
C TYR A 72 -6.92 -3.21 1.40
N SER A 73 -7.14 -4.42 0.89
CA SER A 73 -7.71 -4.65 -0.44
C SER A 73 -9.13 -4.09 -0.54
N PHE A 74 -9.93 -4.22 0.52
CA PHE A 74 -11.26 -3.65 0.59
C PHE A 74 -11.22 -2.12 0.45
N PHE A 75 -10.40 -1.45 1.25
CA PHE A 75 -10.29 0.01 1.18
C PHE A 75 -9.66 0.49 -0.13
N GLU A 76 -8.66 -0.22 -0.67
CA GLU A 76 -8.05 0.11 -1.95
C GLU A 76 -9.07 0.08 -3.10
N ASN A 77 -9.92 -0.95 -3.13
CA ASN A 77 -10.96 -1.03 -4.16
C ASN A 77 -11.90 0.17 -4.09
N TYR A 78 -12.28 0.56 -2.87
CA TYR A 78 -13.13 1.74 -2.65
C TYR A 78 -12.49 3.03 -3.18
N ILE A 79 -11.24 3.32 -2.79
CA ILE A 79 -10.57 4.59 -3.15
C ILE A 79 -10.04 4.63 -4.58
N SER A 80 -9.85 3.47 -5.23
CA SER A 80 -9.18 3.39 -6.54
C SER A 80 -9.92 4.16 -7.64
N THR A 81 -11.25 4.18 -7.59
CA THR A 81 -12.11 4.87 -8.56
C THR A 81 -11.93 6.38 -8.47
N ASP A 82 -12.03 6.94 -7.26
CA ASP A 82 -11.91 8.38 -7.02
C ASP A 82 -10.49 8.87 -7.25
N PHE A 83 -9.48 8.06 -6.89
CA PHE A 83 -8.09 8.37 -7.20
C PHE A 83 -7.84 8.44 -8.71
N LYS A 84 -8.37 7.48 -9.48
CA LYS A 84 -8.29 7.50 -10.94
C LYS A 84 -9.01 8.73 -11.52
N ARG A 85 -10.21 9.04 -11.00
CA ARG A 85 -10.98 10.22 -11.39
C ARG A 85 -10.17 11.50 -11.20
N PHE A 86 -9.53 11.66 -10.04
CA PHE A 86 -8.66 12.79 -9.76
C PHE A 86 -7.47 12.88 -10.73
N LEU A 87 -6.78 11.76 -10.99
CA LEU A 87 -5.68 11.76 -11.95
C LEU A 87 -6.14 12.16 -13.36
N GLU A 88 -7.29 11.69 -13.83
CA GLU A 88 -7.85 12.09 -15.12
C GLU A 88 -8.21 13.58 -15.14
N LEU A 89 -8.80 14.11 -14.06
CA LEU A 89 -9.08 15.54 -13.91
C LEU A 89 -7.81 16.38 -14.09
N THR A 90 -6.71 16.02 -13.41
CA THR A 90 -5.44 16.77 -13.47
C THR A 90 -4.79 16.81 -14.85
N LYS A 91 -5.16 15.91 -15.76
CA LYS A 91 -4.65 15.86 -17.14
C LYS A 91 -5.46 16.73 -18.10
N GLN A 92 -6.62 17.23 -17.68
CA GLN A 92 -7.49 17.99 -18.58
C GLN A 92 -6.91 19.38 -18.88
N PRO A 93 -6.95 19.85 -20.15
CA PRO A 93 -6.44 21.18 -20.52
C PRO A 93 -7.10 22.33 -19.74
N ASN A 94 -8.36 22.15 -19.35
CA ASN A 94 -9.17 23.10 -18.61
C ASN A 94 -9.33 22.72 -17.13
N PHE A 95 -8.35 22.03 -16.55
CA PHE A 95 -8.34 21.54 -15.16
C PHE A 95 -8.95 22.53 -14.16
N GLN A 96 -8.53 23.80 -14.21
CA GLN A 96 -8.99 24.84 -13.28
C GLN A 96 -10.51 25.04 -13.33
N CYS A 97 -11.10 25.08 -14.53
CA CYS A 97 -12.54 25.26 -14.70
C CYS A 97 -13.32 24.06 -14.16
N GLU A 98 -12.86 22.83 -14.42
CA GLU A 98 -13.51 21.61 -13.94
C GLU A 98 -13.34 21.42 -12.43
N PHE A 99 -12.17 21.77 -11.90
CA PHE A 99 -11.90 21.75 -10.47
C PHE A 99 -12.83 22.70 -9.70
N ILE A 100 -13.03 23.92 -10.19
CA ILE A 100 -13.98 24.88 -9.59
C ILE A 100 -15.40 24.33 -9.57
N LYS A 101 -15.84 23.62 -10.63
CA LYS A 101 -17.18 22.99 -10.65
C LYS A 101 -17.30 21.89 -9.59
N ILE A 102 -16.27 21.06 -9.45
CA ILE A 102 -16.23 19.97 -8.46
C ILE A 102 -16.29 20.53 -7.03
N ILE A 103 -15.55 21.61 -6.74
CA ILE A 103 -15.62 22.29 -5.44
C ILE A 103 -17.03 22.81 -5.18
N LYS A 104 -17.65 23.47 -6.17
CA LYS A 104 -18.99 24.06 -6.01
C LYS A 104 -20.10 23.04 -5.82
N ASN A 105 -19.90 21.80 -6.24
CA ASN A 105 -20.87 20.72 -6.15
C ASN A 105 -20.61 19.77 -4.97
N ASP A 106 -19.74 20.14 -4.01
CA ASP A 106 -19.33 19.33 -2.84
C ASP A 106 -18.71 17.95 -3.15
N GLU A 107 -18.47 17.64 -4.42
CA GLU A 107 -17.80 16.40 -4.83
C GLU A 107 -16.30 16.39 -4.46
N TRP A 108 -15.74 17.57 -4.15
CA TRP A 108 -14.35 17.70 -3.71
C TRP A 108 -14.07 16.96 -2.40
N ALA A 109 -15.00 17.00 -1.43
CA ALA A 109 -14.78 16.41 -0.12
C ALA A 109 -14.49 14.89 -0.21
N GLN A 110 -15.16 14.19 -1.13
CA GLN A 110 -14.93 12.76 -1.36
C GLN A 110 -13.56 12.48 -2.00
N ILE A 111 -13.17 13.30 -2.99
CA ILE A 111 -11.85 13.19 -3.63
C ILE A 111 -10.74 13.50 -2.63
N GLU A 112 -10.91 14.53 -1.80
CA GLU A 112 -9.96 14.90 -0.76
C GLU A 112 -9.81 13.80 0.30
N ALA A 113 -10.92 13.26 0.81
CA ALA A 113 -10.90 12.14 1.75
C ALA A 113 -10.18 10.92 1.15
N THR A 114 -10.41 10.62 -0.13
CA THR A 114 -9.72 9.55 -0.87
C THR A 114 -8.21 9.79 -0.92
N LEU A 115 -7.76 11.01 -1.21
CA LEU A 115 -6.35 11.37 -1.27
C LEU A 115 -5.68 11.28 0.11
N LEU A 116 -6.35 11.79 1.15
CA LEU A 116 -5.89 11.68 2.54
C LEU A 116 -5.78 10.22 2.99
N PHE A 117 -6.78 9.40 2.65
CA PHE A 117 -6.77 7.98 2.97
C PHE A 117 -5.63 7.26 2.23
N TYR A 118 -5.42 7.56 0.94
CA TYR A 118 -4.29 7.04 0.18
C TYR A 118 -2.94 7.39 0.84
N ILE A 119 -2.72 8.65 1.19
CA ILE A 119 -1.49 9.09 1.90
C ILE A 119 -1.35 8.34 3.23
N GLY A 120 -2.44 8.21 4.00
CA GLY A 120 -2.48 7.43 5.23
C GLY A 120 -2.05 5.98 5.01
N THR A 121 -2.59 5.31 3.99
CA THR A 121 -2.22 3.93 3.66
C THR A 121 -0.75 3.78 3.26
N LEU A 122 -0.18 4.75 2.52
CA LEU A 122 1.25 4.74 2.21
C LEU A 122 2.12 4.85 3.46
N LEU A 123 1.74 5.73 4.38
CA LEU A 123 2.49 5.95 5.61
C LEU A 123 2.47 4.71 6.50
N ILE A 124 1.29 4.12 6.75
CA ILE A 124 1.17 2.97 7.67
C ILE A 124 1.81 1.69 7.12
N ARG A 125 1.86 1.51 5.80
CA ARG A 125 2.45 0.33 5.15
C ARG A 125 3.96 0.42 4.96
N GLY A 126 4.54 1.58 5.24
CA GLY A 126 5.97 1.79 5.17
C GLY A 126 6.74 0.78 6.02
N LYS A 127 7.82 0.23 5.47
CA LYS A 127 8.69 -0.77 6.14
C LYS A 127 9.15 -0.32 7.54
N ASN A 128 9.33 0.99 7.73
CA ASN A 128 9.75 1.56 9.01
C ASN A 128 8.61 1.57 10.06
N VAL A 129 7.36 1.80 9.64
CA VAL A 129 6.20 1.75 10.54
C VAL A 129 5.94 0.33 11.02
N LYS A 130 6.07 -0.67 10.13
CA LYS A 130 6.06 -2.09 10.53
C LYS A 130 7.09 -2.39 11.62
N LYS A 131 8.34 -1.94 11.46
CA LYS A 131 9.41 -2.15 12.45
C LYS A 131 9.03 -1.54 13.80
N PHE A 132 8.39 -0.38 13.81
CA PHE A 132 7.90 0.27 15.02
C PHE A 132 6.82 -0.56 15.71
N PHE A 133 5.80 -1.02 14.98
CA PHE A 133 4.72 -1.84 15.53
C PHE A 133 5.23 -3.16 16.13
N ILE A 134 6.12 -3.87 15.41
CA ILE A 134 6.75 -5.10 15.90
C ILE A 134 7.54 -4.86 17.19
N ARG A 135 8.26 -3.73 17.29
CA ARG A 135 9.01 -3.36 18.51
C ARG A 135 8.08 -3.13 19.71
N ILE A 136 6.97 -2.43 19.51
CA ILE A 136 5.97 -2.21 20.56
C ILE A 136 5.37 -3.54 21.03
N GLN A 137 4.98 -4.40 20.10
CA GLN A 137 4.36 -5.67 20.41
C GLN A 137 5.30 -6.60 21.19
N LYS A 138 6.59 -6.64 20.82
CA LYS A 138 7.62 -7.37 21.59
C LYS A 138 7.79 -6.82 23.00
N ARG A 139 7.78 -5.50 23.17
CA ARG A 139 7.85 -4.86 24.51
C ARG A 139 6.65 -5.25 25.36
N GLN A 140 5.44 -5.23 24.79
CA GLN A 140 4.22 -5.63 25.49
C GLN A 140 4.29 -7.08 25.95
N GLN A 141 4.71 -8.02 25.09
CA GLN A 141 4.90 -9.43 25.48
C GLN A 141 5.93 -9.61 26.59
N LEU A 142 7.02 -8.84 26.58
CA LEU A 142 8.03 -8.87 27.65
C LEU A 142 7.46 -8.35 28.98
N THR A 143 6.69 -7.26 28.98
CA THR A 143 6.01 -6.77 30.18
C THR A 143 4.96 -7.72 30.73
N THR A 144 4.19 -8.40 29.86
CA THR A 144 3.22 -9.42 30.33
C THR A 144 3.93 -10.62 30.94
N THR A 145 5.13 -10.98 30.46
CA THR A 145 5.92 -12.09 31.02
C THR A 145 6.52 -11.74 32.38
N LEU A 146 6.93 -10.48 32.59
CA LEU A 146 7.47 -9.97 33.85
C LEU A 146 6.42 -9.75 34.94
N CYS A 147 5.15 -9.60 34.59
CA CYS A 147 4.04 -9.44 35.55
C CYS A 147 3.41 -10.76 36.02
N ILE A 148 3.93 -11.92 35.59
CA ILE A 148 3.46 -13.26 35.99
C ILE A 148 4.49 -13.96 36.91
N TYR A 149 5.52 -13.24 37.37
CA TYR A 149 6.47 -13.69 38.39
C TYR A 149 6.42 -12.79 39.63
#